data_AF-A0A6J7C7S0-F1
#
_entry.id   AF-A0A6J7C7S0-F1
#
_cell.length_a   1.000
_cell.length_b   1.000
_cell.length_c   1.000
_cell.angle_alpha   90.00
_cell.angle_beta   90.00
_cell.angle_gamma   90.00
#
_symmetry.space_group_name_H-M   'P 1'
#
loop_
_entity.id
_entity.type
_entity.pdbx_description
1 polymer ?
#
loop_
_entity_poly.entity_id
_entity_poly.type
_entity_poly.pdbx_seq_one_letter_code
_entity_poly.pdbx_strand_id
1 'polypeptide(L)'
;MIKPVVITVGLLVVIGGGAFGVDRTVAAAAEGTITGRIEQQFAGSSSVSTRIHGIPVLTQVARGSLDDVTVSLDHVPTSAGLVLDVVDVELRDVATAAPYLARTVTARALVTMAALETRLGVGWAVRASGRDLIVTGTGLLPVTVRVTPRVQSGRLVLTLASVSLLGVEVEGANIPRAVTDRVAALADSVGTLPLGLALDSVEVGSRGVTLTASGADISLESV
;
A
#
# COMPACT_ATOMS: atom_id res chain seq x y z
N MET A 1 -11.63 -22.27 6.08
CA MET A 1 -12.86 -21.53 6.41
C MET A 1 -12.52 -20.49 7.45
N ILE A 2 -12.19 -19.28 7.00
CA ILE A 2 -11.82 -18.15 7.87
C ILE A 2 -13.12 -17.39 8.12
N LYS A 3 -13.53 -17.28 9.39
CA LYS A 3 -14.74 -16.53 9.77
C LYS A 3 -14.51 -15.05 9.45
N PRO A 4 -15.44 -14.36 8.77
CA PRO A 4 -15.33 -12.93 8.54
C PRO A 4 -15.38 -12.23 9.90
N VAL A 5 -14.27 -11.62 10.31
CA VAL A 5 -14.19 -10.83 11.54
C VAL A 5 -14.75 -9.46 11.21
N VAL A 6 -16.04 -9.34 11.44
CA VAL A 6 -16.84 -8.14 11.23
C VAL A 6 -16.17 -6.89 11.87
N ILE A 7 -15.78 -5.86 11.09
CA ILE A 7 -15.34 -4.51 11.53
C ILE A 7 -16.50 -3.70 12.19
N THR A 8 -17.47 -4.36 12.83
CA THR A 8 -18.70 -3.68 13.28
C THR A 8 -18.67 -3.18 14.73
N VAL A 9 -17.75 -3.61 15.59
CA VAL A 9 -17.98 -3.39 17.05
C VAL A 9 -17.38 -2.09 17.61
N GLY A 10 -16.43 -1.44 16.91
CA GLY A 10 -15.79 -0.23 17.47
C GLY A 10 -16.70 0.99 17.49
N LEU A 11 -17.40 1.25 16.39
CA LEU A 11 -18.26 2.44 16.24
C LEU A 11 -19.55 2.30 17.06
N LEU A 12 -20.12 1.10 17.14
CA LEU A 12 -21.40 0.84 17.83
C LEU A 12 -21.31 0.86 19.36
N VAL A 13 -20.17 0.45 19.94
CA VAL A 13 -20.00 0.43 21.40
C VAL A 13 -19.88 1.83 22.01
N VAL A 14 -19.37 2.81 21.26
CA VAL A 14 -19.19 4.18 21.78
C VAL A 14 -20.50 4.99 21.73
N ILE A 15 -21.39 4.71 20.78
CA ILE A 15 -22.67 5.44 20.62
C ILE A 15 -23.68 5.13 21.74
N GLY A 16 -23.55 3.99 22.42
CA GLY A 16 -24.45 3.57 23.51
C GLY A 16 -24.25 4.29 24.86
N GLY A 17 -23.12 4.98 25.06
CA GLY A 17 -22.78 5.65 26.31
C GLY A 17 -22.89 7.17 26.16
N GLY A 18 -24.04 7.74 26.49
CA GLY A 18 -24.33 9.16 26.32
C GLY A 18 -23.25 10.09 26.86
N ALA A 19 -22.82 11.05 26.02
CA ALA A 19 -22.06 12.21 26.45
C ALA A 19 -22.25 13.37 25.44
N PHE A 20 -23.32 14.15 25.64
CA PHE A 20 -23.45 15.49 25.06
C PHE A 20 -22.31 16.36 25.65
N GLY A 21 -21.20 16.49 24.92
CA GLY A 21 -20.10 17.39 25.28
C GLY A 21 -18.67 16.87 25.07
N VAL A 22 -18.47 15.62 24.65
CA VAL A 22 -17.12 15.03 24.54
C VAL A 22 -16.85 14.35 23.19
N ASP A 23 -17.20 15.03 22.10
CA ASP A 23 -17.01 14.55 20.72
C ASP A 23 -15.58 14.05 20.45
N ARG A 24 -14.59 14.73 21.02
CA ARG A 24 -13.18 14.37 20.85
C ARG A 24 -12.76 13.09 21.60
N THR A 25 -13.38 12.75 22.73
CA THR A 25 -13.07 11.46 23.40
C THR A 25 -13.78 10.31 22.71
N VAL A 26 -14.97 10.55 22.15
CA VAL A 26 -15.67 9.57 21.33
C VAL A 26 -14.85 9.24 20.09
N ALA A 27 -14.36 10.25 19.39
CA ALA A 27 -13.47 10.08 18.24
C ALA A 27 -12.21 9.28 18.62
N ALA A 28 -11.50 9.68 19.69
CA ALA A 28 -10.30 8.99 20.14
C ALA A 28 -10.55 7.52 20.54
N ALA A 29 -11.68 7.22 21.17
CA ALA A 29 -12.05 5.85 21.53
C ALA A 29 -12.37 4.99 20.28
N ALA A 30 -13.06 5.57 19.30
CA ALA A 30 -13.34 4.91 18.03
C ALA A 30 -12.05 4.66 17.23
N GLU A 31 -11.20 5.67 17.10
CA GLU A 31 -9.88 5.60 16.46
C GLU A 31 -9.01 4.50 17.10
N GLY A 32 -8.94 4.45 18.43
CA GLY A 32 -8.18 3.42 19.15
C GLY A 32 -8.72 2.00 18.91
N THR A 33 -10.04 1.85 18.83
CA THR A 33 -10.66 0.55 18.55
C THR A 33 -10.41 0.08 17.11
N ILE A 34 -10.46 1.00 16.14
CA ILE A 34 -10.15 0.68 14.74
C ILE A 34 -8.65 0.33 14.61
N THR A 35 -7.78 1.14 15.22
CA THR A 35 -6.33 0.91 15.26
C THR A 35 -6.00 -0.48 15.79
N GLY A 36 -6.53 -0.87 16.95
CA GLY A 36 -6.25 -2.18 17.55
C GLY A 36 -6.76 -3.37 16.71
N ARG A 37 -7.79 -3.19 15.89
CA ARG A 37 -8.26 -4.24 14.96
C ARG A 37 -7.34 -4.38 13.76
N ILE A 38 -6.91 -3.26 13.21
CA ILE A 38 -5.97 -3.22 12.09
C ILE A 38 -4.63 -3.85 12.51
N GLU A 39 -4.14 -3.55 13.72
CA GLU A 39 -2.94 -4.21 14.28
C GLU A 39 -3.07 -5.74 14.36
N GLN A 40 -4.23 -6.25 14.78
CA GLN A 40 -4.49 -7.70 14.87
C GLN A 40 -4.52 -8.36 13.50
N GLN A 41 -5.03 -7.66 12.49
CA GLN A 41 -5.16 -8.17 11.13
C GLN A 41 -3.83 -8.12 10.37
N PHE A 42 -3.08 -7.03 10.50
CA PHE A 42 -1.79 -6.84 9.86
C PHE A 42 -0.67 -7.17 10.83
N ALA A 43 -0.67 -8.42 11.33
CA ALA A 43 0.40 -8.92 12.18
C ALA A 43 1.76 -8.77 11.49
N GLY A 44 2.65 -7.96 12.10
CA GLY A 44 3.97 -7.62 11.55
C GLY A 44 4.10 -6.20 11.03
N SER A 45 2.99 -5.46 10.89
CA SER A 45 3.02 -4.01 10.69
C SER A 45 3.37 -3.27 11.98
N SER A 46 3.85 -2.04 11.85
CA SER A 46 4.21 -1.16 12.97
C SER A 46 3.58 0.22 12.79
N SER A 47 3.63 1.04 13.85
CA SER A 47 3.13 2.43 13.85
C SER A 47 1.68 2.61 13.38
N VAL A 48 0.81 1.61 13.61
CA VAL A 48 -0.58 1.68 13.16
C VAL A 48 -1.30 2.83 13.86
N SER A 49 -1.95 3.68 13.09
CA SER A 49 -2.78 4.76 13.61
C SER A 49 -3.98 5.00 12.73
N THR A 50 -5.10 5.34 13.36
CA THR A 50 -6.33 5.74 12.67
C THR A 50 -6.70 7.15 13.13
N ARG A 51 -7.17 7.97 12.19
CA ARG A 51 -7.71 9.30 12.46
C ARG A 51 -9.04 9.48 11.76
N ILE A 52 -10.05 9.93 12.48
CA ILE A 52 -11.33 10.34 11.94
C ILE A 52 -11.33 11.86 11.87
N HIS A 53 -11.54 12.40 10.67
CA HIS A 53 -11.56 13.84 10.46
C HIS A 53 -12.99 14.38 10.46
N GLY A 54 -13.09 15.71 10.57
CA GLY A 54 -14.36 16.42 10.66
C GLY A 54 -14.93 16.43 12.08
N ILE A 55 -15.33 17.61 12.54
CA ILE A 55 -15.95 17.82 13.84
C ILE A 55 -17.31 18.49 13.66
N PRO A 56 -18.36 18.08 14.40
CA PRO A 56 -18.40 17.00 15.38
C PRO A 56 -18.58 15.60 14.73
N VAL A 57 -17.80 14.60 15.14
CA VAL A 57 -17.89 13.20 14.67
C VAL A 57 -19.28 12.61 14.90
N LEU A 58 -19.90 12.89 16.05
CA LEU A 58 -21.24 12.38 16.35
C LEU A 58 -22.30 12.85 15.35
N THR A 59 -22.17 14.08 14.83
CA THR A 59 -23.07 14.62 13.80
C THR A 59 -22.89 13.86 12.49
N GLN A 60 -21.66 13.50 12.13
CA GLN A 60 -21.37 12.72 10.94
C GLN A 60 -21.98 11.31 11.04
N VAL A 61 -21.78 10.65 12.19
CA VAL A 61 -22.40 9.36 12.48
C VAL A 61 -23.91 9.42 12.37
N ALA A 62 -24.55 10.46 12.92
CA ALA A 62 -26.00 10.66 12.83
C ALA A 62 -26.48 10.92 11.40
N ARG A 63 -25.64 11.50 10.52
CA ARG A 63 -25.90 11.62 9.07
C ARG A 63 -25.72 10.32 8.30
N GLY A 64 -25.13 9.29 8.92
CA GLY A 64 -24.94 7.97 8.32
C GLY A 64 -23.58 7.75 7.65
N SER A 65 -22.66 8.73 7.68
CA SER A 65 -21.34 8.61 7.06
C SER A 65 -20.27 9.44 7.76
N LEU A 66 -19.04 8.96 7.78
CA LEU A 66 -17.84 9.73 8.13
C LEU A 66 -17.24 10.31 6.86
N ASP A 67 -16.99 11.61 6.84
CA ASP A 67 -16.58 12.32 5.62
C ASP A 67 -15.16 11.91 5.20
N ASP A 68 -14.24 11.75 6.17
CA ASP A 68 -12.82 11.42 5.93
C ASP A 68 -12.24 10.63 7.11
N VAL A 69 -11.64 9.48 6.81
CA VAL A 69 -10.89 8.62 7.74
C VAL A 69 -9.53 8.32 7.14
N THR A 70 -8.46 8.57 7.88
CA THR A 70 -7.09 8.20 7.50
C THR A 70 -6.59 7.06 8.37
N VAL A 71 -5.98 6.06 7.74
CA VAL A 71 -5.24 4.98 8.40
C VAL A 71 -3.80 5.03 7.94
N SER A 72 -2.84 5.06 8.87
CA SER A 72 -1.42 5.01 8.56
C SER A 72 -0.78 3.79 9.23
N LEU A 73 0.06 3.06 8.50
CA LEU A 73 0.81 1.90 8.99
C LEU A 73 2.20 1.87 8.36
N ASP A 74 3.17 1.35 9.08
CA ASP A 74 4.51 1.08 8.56
C ASP A 74 4.77 -0.43 8.45
N HIS A 75 5.75 -0.81 7.64
CA HIS A 75 6.23 -2.20 7.51
C HIS A 75 5.14 -3.24 7.23
N VAL A 76 4.24 -2.97 6.28
CA VAL A 76 3.15 -3.87 5.92
C VAL A 76 3.66 -4.98 4.98
N PRO A 77 3.66 -6.26 5.41
CA PRO A 77 4.04 -7.36 4.54
C PRO A 77 2.95 -7.64 3.49
N THR A 78 3.35 -7.83 2.25
CA THR A 78 2.46 -8.29 1.16
C THR A 78 2.50 -9.81 1.04
N SER A 79 1.44 -10.40 0.50
CA SER A 79 1.38 -11.84 0.19
C SER A 79 2.44 -12.29 -0.83
N ALA A 80 2.99 -11.36 -1.60
CA ALA A 80 4.01 -11.61 -2.61
C ALA A 80 5.46 -11.40 -2.10
N GLY A 81 5.62 -11.20 -0.78
CA GLY A 81 6.92 -11.17 -0.10
C GLY A 81 7.65 -9.84 -0.15
N LEU A 82 6.99 -8.77 -0.62
CA LEU A 82 7.48 -7.39 -0.54
C LEU A 82 6.96 -6.74 0.75
N VAL A 83 7.76 -5.90 1.39
CA VAL A 83 7.33 -5.09 2.54
C VAL A 83 7.09 -3.67 2.07
N LEU A 84 5.90 -3.15 2.34
CA LEU A 84 5.53 -1.76 2.09
C LEU A 84 5.84 -0.94 3.35
N ASP A 85 6.44 0.21 3.17
CA ASP A 85 6.74 1.18 4.20
C ASP A 85 5.85 2.43 4.01
N VAL A 86 5.57 3.16 5.07
CA VAL A 86 4.75 4.40 5.03
C VAL A 86 3.48 4.21 4.18
N VAL A 87 2.57 3.38 4.68
CA VAL A 87 1.28 3.09 4.05
C VAL A 87 0.22 4.00 4.62
N ASP A 88 -0.28 4.91 3.81
CA ASP A 88 -1.37 5.82 4.15
C ASP A 88 -2.61 5.47 3.32
N VAL A 89 -3.74 5.24 3.99
CA VAL A 89 -5.03 4.94 3.38
C VAL A 89 -6.03 6.00 3.79
N GLU A 90 -6.55 6.74 2.81
CA GLU A 90 -7.61 7.72 2.97
C GLU A 90 -8.93 7.11 2.48
N LEU A 91 -9.94 7.12 3.35
CA LEU A 91 -11.29 6.67 3.06
C LEU A 91 -12.24 7.85 3.16
N ARG A 92 -13.03 8.10 2.12
CA ARG A 92 -14.04 9.16 2.10
C ARG A 92 -15.46 8.61 2.03
N ASP A 93 -16.35 9.32 2.71
CA ASP A 93 -17.77 8.98 2.89
C ASP A 93 -17.96 7.53 3.33
N VAL A 94 -17.36 7.20 4.46
CA VAL A 94 -17.41 5.87 5.06
C VAL A 94 -18.77 5.68 5.72
N ALA A 95 -19.55 4.74 5.22
CA ALA A 95 -20.87 4.42 5.77
C ALA A 95 -20.76 3.97 7.24
N THR A 96 -21.57 4.56 8.11
CA THR A 96 -21.59 4.21 9.55
C THR A 96 -22.57 3.07 9.87
N ALA A 97 -23.34 2.63 8.87
CA ALA A 97 -24.26 1.51 8.92
C ALA A 97 -24.08 0.59 7.72
N ALA A 98 -24.55 -0.65 7.84
CA ALA A 98 -24.47 -1.62 6.76
C ALA A 98 -25.31 -1.18 5.53
N PRO A 99 -24.84 -1.40 4.30
CA PRO A 99 -23.55 -2.01 3.95
C PRO A 99 -22.36 -1.09 4.27
N TYR A 100 -21.32 -1.62 4.89
CA TYR A 100 -20.13 -0.82 5.27
C TYR A 100 -19.26 -0.56 4.04
N LEU A 101 -19.47 0.59 3.42
CA LEU A 101 -18.78 1.01 2.20
C LEU A 101 -17.94 2.27 2.45
N ALA A 102 -16.80 2.36 1.79
CA ALA A 102 -16.12 3.63 1.55
C ALA A 102 -16.35 4.04 0.10
N ARG A 103 -16.98 5.19 -0.12
CA ARG A 103 -17.27 5.68 -1.47
C ARG A 103 -16.01 5.90 -2.29
N THR A 104 -14.95 6.37 -1.64
CA THR A 104 -13.63 6.51 -2.27
C THR A 104 -12.56 6.05 -1.31
N VAL A 105 -11.63 5.25 -1.81
CA VAL A 105 -10.42 4.84 -1.08
C VAL A 105 -9.22 5.25 -1.92
N THR A 106 -8.26 5.92 -1.29
CA THR A 106 -6.95 6.22 -1.88
C THR A 106 -5.88 5.66 -0.95
N ALA A 107 -4.98 4.84 -1.47
CA ALA A 107 -3.87 4.27 -0.73
C ALA A 107 -2.55 4.73 -1.35
N ARG A 108 -1.63 5.20 -0.51
CA ARG A 108 -0.26 5.54 -0.87
C ARG A 108 0.69 4.66 -0.08
N ALA A 109 1.68 4.07 -0.73
CA ALA A 109 2.67 3.21 -0.08
C ALA A 109 4.06 3.46 -0.66
N LEU A 110 5.09 3.38 0.19
CA LEU A 110 6.48 3.40 -0.24
C LEU A 110 7.06 2.00 -0.27
N VAL A 111 7.64 1.62 -1.40
CA VAL A 111 8.54 0.47 -1.48
C VAL A 111 9.97 1.01 -1.37
N THR A 112 10.65 0.76 -0.24
CA THR A 112 12.02 1.26 -0.04
C THR A 112 13.01 0.60 -0.99
N MET A 113 14.14 1.26 -1.26
CA MET A 113 15.23 0.63 -2.03
C MET A 113 15.71 -0.66 -1.36
N ALA A 114 15.83 -0.65 -0.02
CA ALA A 114 16.19 -1.82 0.75
C ALA A 114 15.18 -2.99 0.60
N ALA A 115 13.88 -2.70 0.52
CA ALA A 115 12.86 -3.73 0.27
C ALA A 115 13.00 -4.33 -1.14
N LEU A 116 13.28 -3.51 -2.15
CA LEU A 116 13.56 -3.98 -3.51
C LEU A 116 14.82 -4.85 -3.57
N GLU A 117 15.90 -4.43 -2.91
CA GLU A 117 17.16 -5.17 -2.82
C GLU A 117 16.97 -6.51 -2.11
N THR A 118 16.25 -6.52 -0.99
CA THR A 118 15.90 -7.74 -0.25
C THR A 118 15.12 -8.69 -1.15
N ARG A 119 14.17 -8.18 -1.94
CA ARG A 119 13.38 -8.97 -2.89
C ARG A 119 14.21 -9.53 -4.04
N LEU A 120 15.22 -8.78 -4.49
CA LEU A 120 16.23 -9.20 -5.47
C LEU A 120 17.29 -10.14 -4.90
N GLY A 121 17.42 -10.24 -3.58
CA GLY A 121 18.37 -11.11 -2.92
C GLY A 121 19.82 -10.61 -2.92
N VAL A 122 20.69 -11.41 -2.33
CA VAL A 122 22.10 -11.05 -2.08
C VAL A 122 22.84 -10.71 -3.37
N GLY A 123 23.67 -9.65 -3.31
CA GLY A 123 24.50 -9.20 -4.43
C GLY A 123 23.81 -8.29 -5.43
N TRP A 124 22.59 -7.83 -5.11
CA TRP A 124 21.87 -6.83 -5.89
C TRP A 124 21.76 -5.51 -5.15
N ALA A 125 21.87 -4.41 -5.89
CA ALA A 125 21.66 -3.06 -5.41
C ALA A 125 20.69 -2.31 -6.31
N VAL A 126 19.89 -1.42 -5.74
CA VAL A 126 18.89 -0.62 -6.46
C VAL A 126 19.07 0.85 -6.10
N ARG A 127 19.10 1.71 -7.13
CA ARG A 127 19.14 3.16 -6.94
C ARG A 127 18.21 3.88 -7.90
N ALA A 128 17.77 5.07 -7.50
CA ALA A 128 17.05 5.97 -8.39
C ALA A 128 17.99 6.61 -9.43
N SER A 129 17.43 6.93 -10.60
CA SER A 129 18.05 7.73 -11.64
C SER A 129 16.96 8.50 -12.40
N GLY A 130 16.56 9.64 -11.86
CA GLY A 130 15.38 10.35 -12.36
C GLY A 130 14.13 9.49 -12.17
N ARG A 131 13.39 9.22 -13.24
CA ARG A 131 12.20 8.36 -13.24
C ARG A 131 12.48 6.87 -13.38
N ASP A 132 13.75 6.50 -13.53
CA ASP A 132 14.19 5.11 -13.70
C ASP A 132 14.81 4.57 -12.40
N LEU A 133 14.79 3.25 -12.27
CA LEU A 133 15.62 2.51 -11.33
C LEU A 133 16.81 1.94 -12.07
N ILE A 134 17.99 2.03 -11.46
CA ILE A 134 19.18 1.31 -11.88
C ILE A 134 19.39 0.16 -10.91
N VAL A 135 19.35 -1.05 -11.46
CA VAL A 135 19.49 -2.31 -10.73
C VAL A 135 20.83 -2.93 -11.12
N THR A 136 21.73 -3.10 -10.16
CA THR A 136 23.07 -3.67 -10.41
C THR A 136 23.22 -4.99 -9.66
N GLY A 137 23.72 -6.03 -10.35
CA GLY A 137 24.00 -7.34 -9.77
C GLY A 137 25.48 -7.70 -9.90
N THR A 138 26.10 -8.20 -8.83
CA THR A 138 27.54 -8.55 -8.78
C THR A 138 27.78 -10.06 -8.74
N GLY A 139 26.94 -10.84 -9.43
CA GLY A 139 27.08 -12.29 -9.51
C GLY A 139 28.27 -12.74 -10.38
N LEU A 140 28.17 -13.93 -10.98
CA LEU A 140 29.20 -14.47 -11.87
C LEU A 140 29.56 -13.51 -13.03
N LEU A 141 28.57 -12.72 -13.48
CA LEU A 141 28.70 -11.67 -14.47
C LEU A 141 28.08 -10.39 -13.92
N PRO A 142 28.86 -9.28 -13.80
CA PRO A 142 28.31 -7.97 -13.49
C PRO A 142 27.24 -7.55 -14.49
N VAL A 143 26.06 -7.21 -13.98
CA VAL A 143 24.92 -6.75 -14.76
C VAL A 143 24.43 -5.41 -14.24
N THR A 144 24.09 -4.51 -15.15
CA THR A 144 23.39 -3.25 -14.84
C THR A 144 22.14 -3.19 -15.69
N VAL A 145 20.98 -2.99 -15.06
CA VAL A 145 19.69 -2.87 -15.74
C VAL A 145 19.10 -1.52 -15.41
N ARG A 146 18.68 -0.79 -16.43
CA ARG A 146 17.82 0.39 -16.26
C ARG A 146 16.38 -0.03 -16.50
N VAL A 147 15.52 0.16 -15.51
CA VAL A 147 14.09 -0.12 -15.61
C VAL A 147 13.27 1.13 -15.30
N THR A 148 12.20 1.35 -16.06
CA THR A 148 11.23 2.42 -15.80
C THR A 148 9.94 1.81 -15.26
N PRO A 149 9.59 2.06 -13.99
CA PRO A 149 8.28 1.70 -13.45
C PRO A 149 7.17 2.52 -14.11
N ARG A 150 6.06 1.86 -14.44
CA ARG A 150 4.86 2.48 -15.01
C ARG A 150 3.60 1.79 -14.51
N VAL A 151 2.48 2.49 -14.62
CA VAL A 151 1.16 1.91 -14.41
C VAL A 151 0.57 1.54 -15.77
N GLN A 152 0.05 0.33 -15.89
CA GLN A 152 -0.70 -0.13 -17.05
C GLN A 152 -1.90 -0.94 -16.56
N SER A 153 -3.11 -0.52 -16.96
CA SER A 153 -4.36 -1.18 -16.60
C SER A 153 -4.51 -1.46 -15.10
N GLY A 154 -4.19 -0.46 -14.26
CA GLY A 154 -4.28 -0.59 -12.79
C GLY A 154 -3.19 -1.42 -12.14
N ARG A 155 -2.13 -1.79 -12.87
CA ARG A 155 -1.04 -2.67 -12.38
C ARG A 155 0.33 -2.05 -12.61
N LEU A 156 1.29 -2.42 -11.76
CA LEU A 156 2.69 -2.05 -11.93
C LEU A 156 3.31 -2.85 -13.09
N VAL A 157 3.97 -2.16 -14.00
CA VAL A 157 4.77 -2.73 -15.08
C VAL A 157 6.16 -2.11 -15.04
N LEU A 158 7.19 -2.94 -15.15
CA LEU A 158 8.58 -2.49 -15.25
C LEU A 158 9.03 -2.63 -16.71
N THR A 159 9.32 -1.50 -17.37
CA THR A 159 9.86 -1.50 -18.73
C THR A 159 11.38 -1.50 -18.68
N LEU A 160 12.04 -2.47 -19.32
CA LEU A 160 13.49 -2.44 -19.48
C LEU A 160 13.86 -1.34 -20.48
N ALA A 161 14.69 -0.39 -20.06
CA ALA A 161 15.22 0.66 -20.92
C ALA A 161 16.59 0.28 -21.50
N SER A 162 17.47 -0.30 -20.68
CA SER A 162 18.74 -0.86 -21.14
C SER A 162 19.27 -1.94 -20.21
N VAL A 163 20.10 -2.82 -20.76
CA VAL A 163 20.83 -3.86 -20.03
C VAL A 163 22.29 -3.78 -20.42
N SER A 164 23.19 -3.77 -19.44
CA SER A 164 24.62 -3.86 -19.66
C SER A 164 25.18 -5.09 -18.97
N LEU A 165 25.99 -5.87 -19.69
CA LEU A 165 26.72 -7.03 -19.19
C LEU A 165 28.21 -6.77 -19.37
N LEU A 166 29.00 -6.87 -18.30
CA LEU A 166 30.43 -6.58 -18.33
C LEU A 166 30.76 -5.18 -18.90
N GLY A 167 29.85 -4.21 -18.71
CA GLY A 167 30.00 -2.84 -19.23
C GLY A 167 29.64 -2.67 -20.71
N VAL A 168 29.20 -3.73 -21.40
CA VAL A 168 28.72 -3.67 -22.79
C VAL A 168 27.19 -3.64 -22.80
N GLU A 169 26.59 -2.71 -23.52
CA GLU A 169 25.13 -2.63 -23.67
C GLU A 169 24.60 -3.74 -24.57
N VAL A 170 23.47 -4.32 -24.18
CA VAL A 170 22.85 -5.48 -24.81
C VAL A 170 21.37 -5.21 -24.99
N GLU A 171 20.86 -5.49 -26.19
CA GLU A 171 19.49 -5.15 -26.57
C GLU A 171 18.71 -6.33 -27.16
N GLY A 172 17.38 -6.22 -27.10
CA GLY A 172 16.45 -7.12 -27.75
C GLY A 172 16.66 -8.59 -27.34
N ALA A 173 16.78 -9.46 -28.34
CA ALA A 173 16.92 -10.90 -28.14
C ALA A 173 18.22 -11.33 -27.45
N ASN A 174 19.20 -10.43 -27.32
CA ASN A 174 20.49 -10.73 -26.71
C ASN A 174 20.45 -10.61 -25.18
N ILE A 175 19.39 -10.04 -24.60
CA ILE A 175 19.24 -9.91 -23.15
C ILE A 175 19.00 -11.31 -22.56
N PRO A 176 19.82 -11.77 -21.58
CA PRO A 176 19.61 -13.06 -20.95
C PRO A 176 18.25 -13.15 -20.26
N ARG A 177 17.53 -14.26 -20.47
CA ARG A 177 16.20 -14.49 -19.86
C ARG A 177 16.19 -14.35 -18.34
N ALA A 178 17.27 -14.76 -17.68
CA ALA A 178 17.42 -14.60 -16.23
C ALA A 178 17.27 -13.14 -15.77
N VAL A 179 17.68 -12.16 -16.59
CA VAL A 179 17.52 -10.73 -16.30
C VAL A 179 16.06 -10.31 -16.47
N THR A 180 15.43 -10.66 -17.59
CA THR A 180 14.03 -10.32 -17.85
C THR A 180 13.09 -10.95 -16.83
N ASP A 181 13.32 -12.22 -16.47
CA ASP A 181 12.52 -12.95 -15.49
C ASP A 181 12.66 -12.34 -14.09
N ARG A 182 13.87 -11.88 -13.72
CA ARG A 182 14.11 -11.23 -12.43
C ARG A 182 13.42 -9.88 -12.32
N VAL A 183 13.43 -9.09 -13.40
CA VAL A 183 12.71 -7.81 -13.46
C VAL A 183 11.20 -8.03 -13.44
N ALA A 184 10.69 -9.01 -14.18
CA ALA A 184 9.26 -9.37 -14.14
C ALA A 184 8.83 -9.76 -12.73
N ALA A 185 9.63 -10.58 -12.04
CA ALA A 185 9.36 -10.98 -10.66
C ALA A 185 9.32 -9.81 -9.65
N LEU A 186 9.98 -8.68 -9.94
CA LEU A 186 9.85 -7.48 -9.12
C LEU A 186 8.49 -6.81 -9.30
N ALA A 187 7.99 -6.70 -10.54
CA ALA A 187 6.66 -6.17 -10.80
C ALA A 187 5.58 -7.04 -10.12
N ASP A 188 5.73 -8.36 -10.24
CA ASP A 188 4.82 -9.33 -9.63
C ASP A 188 4.89 -9.34 -8.10
N SER A 189 5.97 -8.83 -7.51
CA SER A 189 6.13 -8.77 -6.05
C SER A 189 5.24 -7.73 -5.37
N VAL A 190 4.70 -6.77 -6.13
CA VAL A 190 3.63 -5.88 -5.65
C VAL A 190 2.29 -6.62 -5.60
N GLY A 191 2.12 -7.68 -6.39
CA GLY A 191 0.95 -8.54 -6.38
C GLY A 191 -0.32 -7.87 -6.87
N THR A 192 -1.47 -8.45 -6.48
CA THR A 192 -2.78 -7.82 -6.64
C THR A 192 -3.03 -6.95 -5.42
N LEU A 193 -3.44 -5.70 -5.64
CA LEU A 193 -3.75 -4.80 -4.54
C LEU A 193 -4.99 -5.27 -3.77
N PRO A 194 -5.02 -5.09 -2.45
CA PRO A 194 -6.16 -5.48 -1.64
C PRO A 194 -7.39 -4.63 -1.99
N LEU A 195 -8.57 -5.13 -1.63
CA LEU A 195 -9.84 -4.40 -1.74
C LEU A 195 -10.22 -3.97 -3.17
N GLY A 196 -9.64 -4.61 -4.19
CA GLY A 196 -9.94 -4.26 -5.59
C GLY A 196 -9.40 -2.89 -6.00
N LEU A 197 -8.46 -2.31 -5.25
CA LEU A 197 -7.82 -1.06 -5.62
C LEU A 197 -7.05 -1.23 -6.94
N ALA A 198 -7.09 -0.20 -7.77
CA ALA A 198 -6.30 -0.10 -8.99
C ALA A 198 -5.12 0.86 -8.75
N LEU A 199 -3.94 0.50 -9.22
CA LEU A 199 -2.79 1.39 -9.18
C LEU A 199 -3.03 2.56 -10.14
N ASP A 200 -2.86 3.79 -9.67
CA ASP A 200 -3.03 5.02 -10.45
C ASP A 200 -1.69 5.59 -10.90
N SER A 201 -0.71 5.60 -9.98
CA SER A 201 0.60 6.18 -10.25
C SER A 201 1.74 5.43 -9.56
N VAL A 202 2.92 5.61 -10.14
CA VAL A 202 4.19 5.14 -9.59
C VAL A 202 5.24 6.22 -9.76
N GLU A 203 5.90 6.59 -8.67
CA GLU A 203 6.90 7.65 -8.63
C GLU A 203 8.21 7.11 -8.06
N VAL A 204 9.29 7.23 -8.82
CA VAL A 204 10.64 6.90 -8.32
C VAL A 204 11.20 8.10 -7.56
N GLY A 205 11.59 7.88 -6.32
CA GLY A 205 12.22 8.86 -5.45
C GLY A 205 13.54 8.36 -4.86
N SER A 206 14.23 9.23 -4.12
CA SER A 206 15.51 8.91 -3.48
C SER A 206 15.42 7.77 -2.47
N ARG A 207 14.27 7.61 -1.80
CA ARG A 207 14.05 6.58 -0.77
C ARG A 207 13.55 5.24 -1.33
N GLY A 208 13.03 5.23 -2.55
CA GLY A 208 12.31 4.07 -3.09
C GLY A 208 11.31 4.44 -4.16
N VAL A 209 10.28 3.61 -4.31
CA VAL A 209 9.19 3.77 -5.26
C VAL A 209 7.91 4.05 -4.49
N THR A 210 7.26 5.17 -4.74
CA THR A 210 5.95 5.47 -4.17
C THR A 210 4.85 5.03 -5.12
N LEU A 211 3.94 4.21 -4.61
CA LEU A 211 2.76 3.68 -5.29
C LEU A 211 1.54 4.45 -4.78
N THR A 212 0.66 4.87 -5.69
CA THR A 212 -0.66 5.40 -5.34
C THR A 212 -1.72 4.58 -6.05
N ALA A 213 -2.75 4.15 -5.32
CA ALA A 213 -3.85 3.36 -5.82
C ALA A 213 -5.18 3.88 -5.32
N SER A 214 -6.26 3.68 -6.07
CA SER A 214 -7.59 4.09 -5.68
C SER A 214 -8.66 3.09 -6.05
N GLY A 215 -9.83 3.25 -5.43
CA GLY A 215 -11.02 2.48 -5.70
C GLY A 215 -12.28 3.23 -5.26
N ALA A 216 -13.41 2.80 -5.79
CA ALA A 216 -14.72 3.37 -5.51
C ALA A 216 -15.66 2.30 -4.97
N ASP A 217 -16.56 2.70 -4.07
CA ASP A 217 -17.58 1.85 -3.46
C ASP A 217 -16.99 0.55 -2.85
N ILE A 218 -15.89 0.73 -2.11
CA ILE A 218 -15.13 -0.37 -1.52
C ILE A 218 -15.86 -0.92 -0.30
N SER A 219 -16.13 -2.22 -0.30
CA SER A 219 -16.67 -2.91 0.87
C SER A 219 -15.62 -3.10 1.95
N LEU A 220 -15.96 -2.65 3.15
CA LEU A 220 -15.16 -2.76 4.37
C LEU A 220 -15.58 -3.98 5.22
N GLU A 221 -16.55 -4.77 4.76
CA GLU A 221 -17.05 -5.96 5.47
C GLU A 221 -16.08 -7.14 5.43
N SER A 222 -15.17 -7.12 4.45
CA SER A 222 -14.17 -8.16 4.16
C SER A 222 -12.75 -7.75 4.51
N VAL A 223 -12.58 -6.61 5.18
CA VAL A 223 -11.31 -6.24 5.82
C VAL A 223 -11.28 -6.96 7.17
#